data_AF-A0A0C4E7U6-F1
#
_entry.id   AF-A0A0C4E7U6-F1
#
_cell.length_a   1.000
_cell.length_b   1.000
_cell.length_c   1.000
_cell.angle_alpha   90.00
_cell.angle_beta   90.00
_cell.angle_gamma   90.00
#
_symmetry.space_group_name_H-M   'P 1'
#
loop_
_entity.id
_entity.type
_entity.pdbx_description
1 polymer ?
#
loop_
_entity_poly.entity_id
_entity_poly.type
_entity_poly.pdbx_seq_one_letter_code
_entity_poly.pdbx_strand_id
1 'polypeptide(L)'
;MSRALDKDVAASLQTSDEAEALAAFTAISGALTRSCQEGTGGSNSDSGLLEIELLGRSHPTPSGCHVLQDGNAIAVPKTSLVRAFIVARMRLMAWQQQQDAAADDTDILAATAVQLLMDPEHLTAANTRKRALTLRRAEDWTREFGICDVAAIPDP
;
A
#
# COMPACT_ATOMS: atom_id res chain seq x y z
N MET A 1 -3.47 -24.53 6.68
CA MET A 1 -2.35 -24.98 5.84
C MET A 1 -1.25 -23.92 5.91
N SER A 2 -0.19 -24.17 6.69
CA SER A 2 0.90 -23.20 6.85
C SER A 2 1.82 -23.28 5.64
N ARG A 3 1.81 -22.24 4.78
CA ARG A 3 2.80 -22.08 3.72
C ARG A 3 4.08 -21.51 4.34
N ALA A 4 5.01 -22.39 4.69
CA ALA A 4 6.35 -21.96 5.10
C ALA A 4 7.03 -21.26 3.92
N LEU A 5 7.71 -20.14 4.21
CA LEU A 5 8.59 -19.49 3.24
C LEU A 5 9.68 -20.48 2.81
N ASP A 6 9.98 -20.54 1.51
CA ASP A 6 11.12 -21.32 0.99
C ASP A 6 12.41 -20.88 1.69
N LYS A 7 13.26 -21.84 2.05
CA LYS A 7 14.53 -21.59 2.74
C LYS A 7 15.45 -20.64 1.96
N ASP A 8 15.41 -20.72 0.64
CA ASP A 8 16.19 -19.84 -0.25
C ASP A 8 15.68 -18.39 -0.19
N VAL A 9 14.37 -18.21 -0.06
CA VAL A 9 13.75 -16.88 0.11
C VAL A 9 14.07 -16.34 1.50
N ALA A 10 14.00 -17.18 2.54
CA ALA A 10 14.36 -16.79 3.90
C ALA A 10 15.85 -16.41 4.03
N ALA A 11 16.75 -17.13 3.35
CA ALA A 11 18.19 -16.84 3.34
C ALA A 11 18.50 -15.51 2.64
N SER A 12 17.75 -15.16 1.59
CA SER A 12 17.89 -13.87 0.90
C SER A 12 17.49 -12.66 1.77
N LEU A 13 16.77 -12.88 2.89
CA LEU A 13 16.17 -11.82 3.71
C LEU A 13 16.98 -11.44 4.97
N GLN A 14 18.07 -12.14 5.32
CA GLN A 14 18.53 -12.19 6.71
C GLN A 14 19.49 -11.10 7.21
N THR A 15 20.23 -10.34 6.40
CA THR A 15 21.27 -9.47 7.01
C THR A 15 21.76 -8.25 6.22
N SER A 16 21.23 -7.98 5.02
CA SER A 16 21.65 -6.81 4.22
C SER A 16 20.46 -5.99 3.68
N ASP A 17 19.27 -6.22 4.24
CA ASP A 17 17.99 -6.08 3.54
C ASP A 17 17.07 -4.98 4.10
N GLU A 18 17.41 -4.26 5.18
CA GLU A 18 16.49 -3.23 5.71
C GLU A 18 16.31 -2.04 4.75
N ALA A 19 17.42 -1.53 4.21
CA ALA A 19 17.39 -0.45 3.22
C ALA A 19 16.72 -0.89 1.91
N GLU A 20 16.96 -2.14 1.49
CA GLU A 20 16.36 -2.72 0.29
C GLU A 20 14.85 -2.99 0.49
N ALA A 21 14.45 -3.47 1.67
CA ALA A 21 13.04 -3.65 2.02
C ALA A 21 12.30 -2.30 2.13
N LEU A 22 12.96 -1.27 2.68
CA LEU A 22 12.42 0.08 2.70
C LEU A 22 12.31 0.67 1.28
N ALA A 23 13.30 0.43 0.41
CA ALA A 23 13.26 0.85 -0.98
C ALA A 23 12.12 0.15 -1.74
N ALA A 24 11.97 -1.17 -1.56
CA ALA A 24 10.87 -1.95 -2.12
C ALA A 24 9.51 -1.43 -1.64
N PHE A 25 9.38 -1.18 -0.34
CA PHE A 25 8.18 -0.60 0.25
C PHE A 25 7.82 0.75 -0.37
N THR A 26 8.79 1.65 -0.47
CA THR A 26 8.61 3.00 -1.01
C THR A 26 8.23 2.96 -2.50
N ALA A 27 8.88 2.10 -3.28
CA ALA A 27 8.59 1.94 -4.70
C ALA A 27 7.17 1.40 -4.94
N ILE A 28 6.80 0.31 -4.25
CA ILE A 28 5.49 -0.34 -4.43
C ILE A 28 4.37 0.55 -3.91
N SER A 29 4.47 1.08 -2.70
CA SER A 29 3.42 1.96 -2.15
C SER A 29 3.26 3.25 -2.97
N GLY A 30 4.36 3.82 -3.46
CA GLY A 30 4.34 4.98 -4.35
C GLY A 30 3.69 4.68 -5.70
N ALA A 31 3.89 3.49 -6.27
CA ALA A 31 3.22 3.06 -7.50
C ALA A 31 1.70 2.88 -7.30
N LEU A 32 1.29 2.27 -6.19
CA LEU A 32 -0.12 2.06 -5.84
C LEU A 32 -0.88 3.35 -5.52
N THR A 33 -0.18 4.42 -5.12
CA THR A 33 -0.81 5.68 -4.68
C THR A 33 -0.81 6.75 -5.78
N ARG A 34 0.15 6.73 -6.73
CA ARG A 34 0.28 7.75 -7.79
C ARG A 34 -0.76 7.64 -8.90
N SER A 35 -1.24 6.44 -9.22
CA SER A 35 -2.22 6.23 -10.30
C SER A 35 -3.60 6.88 -10.05
N CYS A 36 -3.81 7.47 -8.88
CA CYS A 36 -4.99 8.27 -8.57
C CYS A 36 -4.95 9.72 -9.11
N GLN A 37 -3.82 10.21 -9.65
CA GLN A 37 -3.61 11.66 -9.87
C GLN A 37 -3.45 12.14 -11.33
N GLU A 38 -3.32 11.28 -12.34
CA GLU A 38 -3.13 11.73 -13.73
C GLU A 38 -4.30 11.35 -14.64
N GLY A 39 -5.35 12.17 -14.58
CA GLY A 39 -6.34 12.27 -15.65
C GLY A 39 -5.79 13.11 -16.81
N THR A 40 -5.05 12.48 -17.72
CA THR A 40 -4.70 13.11 -19.01
C THR A 40 -5.13 12.19 -20.14
N GLY A 41 -6.11 12.65 -20.92
CA GLY A 41 -6.86 11.83 -21.87
C GLY A 41 -6.08 11.32 -23.07
N GLY A 42 -6.47 10.13 -23.53
CA GLY A 42 -6.02 9.53 -24.78
C GLY A 42 -6.76 8.22 -25.10
N SER A 43 -7.85 8.33 -25.87
CA SER A 43 -8.53 7.32 -26.70
C SER A 43 -8.75 5.89 -26.17
N ASN A 44 -10.04 5.60 -25.92
CA ASN A 44 -10.77 4.33 -26.07
C ASN A 44 -10.12 3.01 -25.63
N SER A 45 -10.74 2.45 -24.57
CA SER A 45 -10.80 1.04 -24.14
C SER A 45 -9.89 0.58 -22.99
N ASP A 46 -9.97 1.23 -21.83
CA ASP A 46 -10.38 0.58 -20.56
C ASP A 46 -10.50 1.67 -19.48
N SER A 47 -11.45 1.54 -18.57
CA SER A 47 -11.59 2.43 -17.40
C SER A 47 -10.23 2.55 -16.70
N GLY A 48 -9.78 3.75 -16.29
CA GLY A 48 -8.45 4.01 -15.69
C GLY A 48 -8.11 3.24 -14.40
N LEU A 49 -8.11 1.91 -14.48
CA LEU A 49 -7.88 0.92 -13.44
C LEU A 49 -6.45 0.42 -13.58
N LEU A 50 -5.71 0.47 -12.48
CA LEU A 50 -4.34 -0.01 -12.43
C LEU A 50 -4.30 -1.53 -12.59
N GLU A 51 -3.64 -2.02 -13.64
CA GLU A 51 -3.35 -3.44 -13.79
C GLU A 51 -2.12 -3.81 -12.95
N ILE A 52 -2.18 -4.94 -12.26
CA ILE A 52 -1.10 -5.38 -11.36
C ILE A 52 -0.70 -6.81 -11.69
N GLU A 53 0.57 -7.00 -12.07
CA GLU A 53 1.17 -8.31 -12.33
C GLU A 53 2.22 -8.66 -11.27
N LEU A 54 2.24 -9.92 -10.81
CA LEU A 54 3.21 -10.41 -9.83
C LEU A 54 4.27 -11.30 -10.48
N LEU A 55 5.47 -10.76 -10.66
CA LEU A 55 6.57 -11.43 -11.35
C LEU A 55 7.19 -12.53 -10.49
N GLY A 56 7.17 -13.76 -11.02
CA GLY A 56 7.85 -14.92 -10.44
C GLY A 56 9.35 -14.97 -10.74
N ARG A 57 10.02 -16.04 -10.26
CA ARG A 57 11.49 -16.23 -10.41
C ARG A 57 11.97 -16.27 -11.87
N SER A 58 11.08 -16.58 -12.82
CA SER A 58 11.40 -16.64 -14.25
C SER A 58 11.59 -15.27 -14.91
N HIS A 59 11.24 -14.18 -14.21
CA HIS A 59 11.38 -12.81 -14.69
C HIS A 59 12.33 -12.05 -13.76
N PRO A 60 13.66 -12.25 -13.89
CA PRO A 60 14.62 -11.53 -13.08
C PRO A 60 14.55 -10.03 -13.41
N THR A 61 14.30 -9.21 -12.41
CA THR A 61 14.37 -7.75 -12.55
C THR A 61 15.79 -7.24 -12.33
N PRO A 62 16.16 -6.08 -12.91
CA PRO A 62 17.43 -5.44 -12.63
C PRO A 62 17.62 -5.21 -11.12
N SER A 63 18.86 -5.28 -10.63
CA SER A 63 19.17 -4.98 -9.23
C SER A 63 18.66 -3.59 -8.83
N GLY A 64 17.94 -3.50 -7.71
CA GLY A 64 17.33 -2.27 -7.21
C GLY A 64 16.04 -1.85 -7.92
N CYS A 65 15.56 -2.64 -8.89
CA CYS A 65 14.26 -2.41 -9.53
C CYS A 65 13.17 -3.23 -8.83
N HIS A 66 12.31 -2.54 -8.07
CA HIS A 66 11.24 -3.15 -7.28
C HIS A 66 9.84 -3.06 -7.92
N VAL A 67 9.69 -2.24 -8.95
CA VAL A 67 8.45 -2.08 -9.73
C VAL A 67 8.86 -1.78 -11.18
N LEU A 68 8.26 -2.49 -12.12
CA LEU A 68 8.24 -2.11 -13.54
C LEU A 68 6.88 -1.47 -13.84
N GLN A 69 6.87 -0.40 -14.61
CA GLN A 69 5.64 0.30 -14.98
C GLN A 69 5.60 0.49 -16.49
N ASP A 70 4.50 0.09 -17.10
CA ASP A 70 4.17 0.33 -18.50
C ASP A 70 2.78 0.95 -18.57
N GLY A 71 2.71 2.25 -18.83
CA GLY A 71 1.47 3.02 -18.74
C GLY A 71 0.76 2.84 -17.40
N ASN A 72 -0.45 2.26 -17.44
CA ASN A 72 -1.30 1.99 -16.28
C ASN A 72 -1.19 0.54 -15.76
N ALA A 73 -0.19 -0.22 -16.22
CA ALA A 73 0.15 -1.53 -15.70
C ALA A 73 1.42 -1.46 -14.87
N ILE A 74 1.42 -2.10 -13.70
CA ILE A 74 2.60 -2.28 -12.86
C ILE A 74 2.90 -3.76 -12.69
N ALA A 75 4.18 -4.11 -12.75
CA ALA A 75 4.66 -5.44 -12.47
C ALA A 75 5.60 -5.43 -11.26
N VAL A 76 5.28 -6.24 -10.25
CA VAL A 76 5.97 -6.29 -8.96
C VAL A 76 6.63 -7.65 -8.77
N PRO A 77 7.96 -7.73 -8.60
CA PRO A 77 8.64 -8.97 -8.23
C PRO A 77 8.17 -9.51 -6.89
N LYS A 78 7.90 -10.82 -6.82
CA LYS A 78 7.44 -11.47 -5.58
C LYS A 78 8.42 -11.29 -4.41
N THR A 79 9.72 -11.27 -4.67
CA THR A 79 10.75 -11.03 -3.63
C THR A 79 10.65 -9.61 -3.07
N SER A 80 10.51 -8.61 -3.94
CA SER A 80 10.28 -7.21 -3.56
C SER A 80 8.97 -7.04 -2.79
N LEU A 81 7.89 -7.72 -3.19
CA LEU A 81 6.61 -7.68 -2.49
C LEU A 81 6.72 -8.24 -1.07
N VAL A 82 7.42 -9.37 -0.88
CA VAL A 82 7.63 -9.96 0.45
C VAL A 82 8.45 -9.02 1.34
N ARG A 83 9.49 -8.40 0.80
CA ARG A 83 10.31 -7.41 1.53
C ARG A 83 9.49 -6.19 1.94
N ALA A 84 8.72 -5.63 1.01
CA ALA A 84 7.83 -4.51 1.27
C ALA A 84 6.74 -4.87 2.31
N PHE A 85 6.23 -6.10 2.27
CA PHE A 85 5.23 -6.59 3.23
C PHE A 85 5.76 -6.61 4.66
N ILE A 86 7.04 -6.97 4.88
CA ILE A 86 7.65 -6.95 6.21
C ILE A 86 7.62 -5.53 6.78
N VAL A 87 8.06 -4.54 5.99
CA VAL A 87 8.05 -3.12 6.37
C VAL A 87 6.61 -2.64 6.64
N ALA A 88 5.69 -2.95 5.74
CA ALA A 88 4.27 -2.56 5.87
C ALA A 88 3.64 -3.12 7.15
N ARG A 89 3.91 -4.38 7.48
CA ARG A 89 3.43 -5.04 8.69
C ARG A 89 3.99 -4.38 9.95
N MET A 90 5.29 -4.06 9.97
CA MET A 90 5.92 -3.35 11.09
C MET A 90 5.27 -1.97 11.30
N ARG A 91 5.03 -1.23 10.23
CA ARG A 91 4.35 0.08 10.29
C ARG A 91 2.91 -0.01 10.80
N LEU A 92 2.12 -0.97 10.29
CA LEU A 92 0.75 -1.17 10.80
C LEU A 92 0.76 -1.54 12.29
N MET A 93 1.67 -2.42 12.73
CA MET A 93 1.77 -2.80 14.14
C MET A 93 2.15 -1.63 15.03
N ALA A 94 3.12 -0.80 14.61
CA ALA A 94 3.51 0.40 15.34
C ALA A 94 2.34 1.38 15.46
N TRP A 95 1.59 1.60 14.37
CA TRP A 95 0.40 2.44 14.36
C TRP A 95 -0.68 1.94 15.35
N GLN A 96 -0.92 0.63 15.39
CA GLN A 96 -1.89 0.03 16.32
C GLN A 96 -1.51 0.20 17.79
N GLN A 97 -0.21 0.13 18.08
CA GLN A 97 0.33 0.31 19.43
C GLN A 97 0.31 1.78 19.86
N GLN A 98 0.50 2.70 18.93
CA GLN A 98 0.66 4.11 19.24
C GLN A 98 -0.64 4.81 19.65
N GLN A 99 -1.84 4.26 19.37
CA GLN A 99 -3.18 4.77 19.74
C GLN A 99 -3.50 6.28 19.54
N ASP A 100 -2.52 7.10 19.14
CA ASP A 100 -2.54 8.54 19.29
C ASP A 100 -2.44 9.26 17.94
N ALA A 101 -3.17 10.37 17.85
CA ALA A 101 -3.84 10.90 16.68
C ALA A 101 -2.97 11.69 15.68
N ALA A 102 -1.67 11.41 15.58
CA ALA A 102 -0.74 12.17 14.75
C ALA A 102 0.10 11.32 13.79
N ALA A 103 -0.23 10.04 13.62
CA ALA A 103 0.39 9.25 12.56
C ALA A 103 -0.07 9.80 11.20
N ASP A 104 0.90 10.16 10.35
CA ASP A 104 0.64 10.66 9.00
C ASP A 104 -0.28 9.68 8.25
N ASP A 105 -1.50 10.13 7.95
CA ASP A 105 -2.49 9.33 7.25
C ASP A 105 -1.94 8.77 5.93
N THR A 106 -0.98 9.45 5.30
CA THR A 106 -0.36 8.96 4.07
C THR A 106 0.50 7.72 4.31
N ASP A 107 1.17 7.63 5.46
CA ASP A 107 2.00 6.48 5.82
C ASP A 107 1.15 5.24 6.11
N ILE A 108 0.05 5.40 6.85
CA ILE A 108 -0.85 4.28 7.13
C ILE A 108 -1.58 3.81 5.86
N LEU A 109 -1.94 4.74 4.96
CA LEU A 109 -2.51 4.37 3.66
C LEU A 109 -1.49 3.64 2.78
N ALA A 110 -0.22 4.04 2.80
CA ALA A 110 0.86 3.33 2.10
C ALA A 110 1.08 1.91 2.66
N ALA A 111 1.16 1.78 3.98
CA ALA A 111 1.34 0.50 4.66
C ALA A 111 0.19 -0.47 4.38
N THR A 112 -1.05 0.01 4.54
CA THR A 112 -2.24 -0.81 4.29
C THR A 112 -2.41 -1.18 2.81
N ALA A 113 -2.00 -0.33 1.87
CA ALA A 113 -2.02 -0.66 0.44
C ALA A 113 -1.12 -1.85 0.12
N VAL A 114 0.11 -1.87 0.64
CA VAL A 114 1.05 -2.99 0.45
C VAL A 114 0.53 -4.26 1.12
N GLN A 115 -0.05 -4.15 2.32
CA GLN A 115 -0.67 -5.31 2.98
C GLN A 115 -1.81 -5.90 2.17
N LEU A 116 -2.71 -5.07 1.64
CA LEU A 116 -3.84 -5.53 0.85
C LEU A 116 -3.43 -6.05 -0.53
N LEU A 117 -2.34 -5.55 -1.10
CA LEU A 117 -1.75 -6.12 -2.32
C LEU A 117 -1.24 -7.54 -2.09
N MET A 118 -0.64 -7.81 -0.94
CA MET A 118 -0.19 -9.16 -0.58
C MET A 118 -1.36 -10.06 -0.17
N ASP A 119 -2.26 -9.55 0.69
CA ASP A 119 -3.38 -10.28 1.25
C ASP A 119 -4.65 -9.41 1.27
N PRO A 120 -5.55 -9.55 0.27
CA PRO A 120 -6.77 -8.75 0.19
C PRO A 120 -7.78 -9.09 1.29
N GLU A 121 -7.64 -10.24 1.97
CA GLU A 121 -8.52 -10.66 3.07
C GLU A 121 -8.06 -10.13 4.44
N HIS A 122 -7.01 -9.30 4.49
CA HIS A 122 -6.48 -8.74 5.71
C HIS A 122 -7.41 -7.65 6.29
N LEU A 123 -8.48 -8.10 6.96
CA LEU A 123 -9.57 -7.26 7.50
C LEU A 123 -9.09 -6.09 8.35
N THR A 124 -8.04 -6.29 9.14
CA THR A 124 -7.47 -5.24 9.97
C THR A 124 -6.92 -4.09 9.15
N ALA A 125 -6.30 -4.36 7.99
CA ALA A 125 -5.76 -3.32 7.11
C ALA A 125 -6.89 -2.60 6.37
N ALA A 126 -7.90 -3.35 5.90
CA ALA A 126 -9.09 -2.77 5.29
C ALA A 126 -9.87 -1.86 6.25
N ASN A 127 -10.08 -2.31 7.50
CA ASN A 127 -10.76 -1.53 8.53
C ASN A 127 -9.95 -0.29 8.94
N THR A 128 -8.62 -0.40 9.03
CA THR A 128 -7.75 0.76 9.25
C THR A 128 -7.89 1.78 8.11
N ARG A 129 -7.89 1.35 6.84
CA ARG A 129 -8.16 2.25 5.70
C ARG A 129 -9.54 2.89 5.78
N LYS A 130 -10.58 2.13 6.12
CA LYS A 130 -11.93 2.65 6.29
C LYS A 130 -11.93 3.78 7.33
N ARG A 131 -11.31 3.57 8.49
CA ARG A 131 -11.21 4.59 9.54
C ARG A 131 -10.48 5.84 9.06
N ALA A 132 -9.33 5.69 8.40
CA ALA A 132 -8.56 6.82 7.86
C ALA A 132 -9.37 7.63 6.82
N LEU A 133 -10.06 6.97 5.89
CA LEU A 133 -10.88 7.63 4.89
C LEU A 133 -12.10 8.34 5.50
N THR A 134 -12.74 7.75 6.51
CA THR A 134 -13.84 8.40 7.23
C THR A 134 -13.39 9.65 7.96
N LEU A 135 -12.20 9.62 8.60
CA LEU A 135 -11.62 10.80 9.25
C LEU A 135 -11.31 11.91 8.24
N ARG A 136 -10.64 11.59 7.13
CA ARG A 136 -10.38 12.56 6.05
C ARG A 136 -11.66 13.18 5.50
N ARG A 137 -12.69 12.37 5.24
CA ARG A 137 -13.97 12.87 4.76
C ARG A 137 -14.63 13.80 5.78
N ALA A 138 -14.52 13.52 7.07
CA ALA A 138 -15.02 14.42 8.12
C ALA A 138 -14.21 15.73 8.20
N GLU A 139 -12.88 15.67 8.02
CA GLU A 139 -12.01 16.85 7.93
C GLU A 139 -12.34 17.72 6.70
N ASP A 140 -12.55 17.12 5.54
CA ASP A 140 -12.94 17.83 4.32
C ASP A 140 -14.33 18.48 4.50
N TRP A 141 -15.27 17.76 5.11
CA TRP A 141 -16.60 18.27 5.41
C TRP A 141 -16.56 19.45 6.40
N THR A 142 -15.75 19.35 7.46
CA THR A 142 -15.58 20.44 8.43
C THR A 142 -14.89 21.66 7.80
N ARG A 143 -13.97 21.47 6.86
CA ARG A 143 -13.35 22.55 6.07
C ARG A 143 -14.33 23.21 5.10
N GLU A 144 -15.16 22.42 4.41
CA GLU A 144 -16.07 22.92 3.38
C GLU A 144 -17.32 23.59 3.97
N PHE A 145 -17.83 23.07 5.09
CA PHE A 145 -19.11 23.51 5.68
C PHE A 145 -18.99 24.18 7.06
N GLY A 146 -17.78 24.28 7.64
CA GLY A 146 -17.54 25.02 8.88
C GLY A 146 -18.24 24.46 10.13
N ILE A 147 -18.59 23.16 10.14
CA ILE A 147 -19.34 22.53 11.24
C ILE A 147 -18.33 22.04 12.30
N CYS A 148 -18.39 22.59 13.52
CA CYS A 148 -17.49 22.21 14.62
C CYS A 148 -17.91 20.93 15.39
N ASP A 149 -18.95 20.19 14.97
CA ASP A 149 -19.49 19.09 15.76
C ASP A 149 -19.65 17.79 14.97
N VAL A 150 -18.87 16.78 15.36
CA VAL A 150 -18.80 15.44 14.74
C VAL A 150 -20.08 14.62 15.01
N ALA A 151 -20.88 15.01 15.99
CA ALA A 151 -22.12 14.31 16.36
C ALA A 151 -23.31 14.55 15.40
N ALA A 152 -23.15 15.44 14.40
CA ALA A 152 -24.23 15.85 13.49
C ALA A 152 -24.16 15.22 12.09
N ILE A 153 -23.34 14.18 11.89
CA ILE A 153 -23.27 13.46 10.62
C ILE A 153 -24.48 12.52 10.51
N PRO A 154 -25.39 12.68 9.54
CA PRO A 154 -26.48 11.73 9.32
C PRO A 154 -25.90 10.41 8.75
N ASP A 155 -26.30 9.28 9.35
CA ASP A 155 -26.07 7.96 8.77
C ASP A 155 -26.80 7.84 7.41
N PRO A 156 -26.23 7.09 6.44
CA PRO A 156 -26.75 6.99 5.07
C PRO A 156 -28.15 6.37 4.99
#